data_AF-A0A372JFK7-F1
#
_entry.id   AF-A0A372JFK7-F1
#
_cell.length_a   1.000
_cell.length_b   1.000
_cell.length_c   1.000
_cell.angle_alpha   90.00
_cell.angle_beta   90.00
_cell.angle_gamma   90.00
#
_symmetry.space_group_name_H-M   'P 1'
#
loop_
_entity.id
_entity.type
_entity.pdbx_description
1 polymer ?
#
loop_
_entity_poly.entity_id
_entity_poly.type
_entity_poly.pdbx_seq_one_letter_code
_entity_poly.pdbx_strand_id
1 'polypeptide(L)'
;LVIPRGGGLRAPRLTLFTGRDGDDAAELCPPGTLTALDAHVVARYDDAADLPRREFADVLTGRVRRPSRGAHERLSGVLRRYPGCSLAVGPSGDHEVAVLRGGASVRTRSAPRRSRLGPDLWPDVHGSFLYCWTTAGFPLRDLVRSVLIVGRLGSFGDRPHLEATGRVLVTAVDDGAATWRAAS
;
A
#
# COMPACT_ATOMS: atom_id res chain seq x y z
N LEU A 1 16.40 4.51 -2.17
CA LEU A 1 15.70 4.63 -0.86
C LEU A 1 16.22 5.85 -0.10
N VAL A 2 15.35 6.79 0.32
CA VAL A 2 15.60 7.79 1.40
C VAL A 2 14.23 8.17 1.97
N ILE A 3 13.91 7.91 3.26
CA ILE A 3 12.64 8.33 3.93
C ILE A 3 12.51 9.90 3.97
N PRO A 4 11.55 10.61 4.63
CA PRO A 4 11.86 11.99 5.10
C PRO A 4 11.30 12.37 6.48
N ARG A 5 11.91 13.39 7.11
CA ARG A 5 11.30 14.16 8.21
C ARG A 5 10.98 15.57 7.70
N GLY A 6 9.89 16.15 8.17
CA GLY A 6 9.28 17.34 7.56
C GLY A 6 10.18 18.59 7.53
N GLY A 7 10.16 19.32 6.40
CA GLY A 7 10.86 20.59 6.24
C GLY A 7 11.22 20.93 4.79
N GLY A 8 10.52 21.93 4.22
CA GLY A 8 10.79 22.49 2.89
C GLY A 8 10.35 21.62 1.71
N LEU A 9 10.31 22.23 0.51
CA LEU A 9 10.20 21.48 -0.76
C LEU A 9 11.49 20.67 -0.98
N ARG A 10 11.35 19.37 -1.25
CA ARG A 10 12.46 18.46 -1.55
C ARG A 10 12.08 17.49 -2.67
N ALA A 11 13.10 16.88 -3.29
CA ALA A 11 12.95 16.01 -4.45
C ALA A 11 12.01 14.81 -4.22
N PRO A 12 11.29 14.36 -5.27
CA PRO A 12 10.36 13.22 -5.21
C PRO A 12 11.08 11.91 -4.90
N ARG A 13 10.29 10.89 -4.54
CA ARG A 13 10.79 9.55 -4.18
C ARG A 13 10.11 8.47 -4.97
N LEU A 14 10.89 7.44 -5.29
CA LEU A 14 10.44 6.21 -5.91
C LEU A 14 10.47 5.09 -4.87
N THR A 15 9.33 4.40 -4.72
CA THR A 15 9.25 3.08 -4.10
C THR A 15 9.09 2.07 -5.22
N LEU A 16 9.90 1.02 -5.22
CA LEU A 16 9.78 -0.09 -6.16
C LEU A 16 8.96 -1.21 -5.52
N PHE A 17 8.10 -1.83 -6.33
CA PHE A 17 7.39 -3.05 -5.96
C PHE A 17 7.81 -4.13 -6.95
N THR A 18 8.54 -5.13 -6.49
CA THR A 18 8.99 -6.26 -7.32
C THR A 18 7.78 -7.10 -7.71
N GLY A 19 7.35 -6.96 -8.96
CA GLY A 19 6.38 -7.87 -9.56
C GLY A 19 6.93 -9.29 -9.65
N ARG A 20 6.04 -10.27 -9.76
CA ARG A 20 6.42 -11.68 -9.90
C ARG A 20 6.77 -12.02 -11.34
N ASP A 21 7.99 -12.49 -11.54
CA ASP A 21 8.53 -13.27 -12.66
C ASP A 21 7.89 -13.00 -14.04
N GLY A 22 8.36 -11.91 -14.66
CA GLY A 22 8.65 -11.86 -16.08
C GLY A 22 10.06 -11.24 -16.21
N ASP A 23 10.84 -11.69 -17.18
CA ASP A 23 12.25 -11.31 -17.31
C ASP A 23 12.48 -9.79 -17.48
N ASP A 24 13.75 -9.38 -17.38
CA ASP A 24 14.25 -7.99 -17.40
C ASP A 24 13.92 -7.13 -16.15
N ALA A 25 13.16 -7.63 -15.17
CA ALA A 25 12.99 -6.94 -13.88
C ALA A 25 14.30 -6.81 -13.08
N ALA A 26 15.33 -7.60 -13.40
CA ALA A 26 16.61 -7.66 -12.71
C ALA A 26 17.62 -6.56 -13.10
N GLU A 27 17.52 -5.96 -14.29
CA GLU A 27 18.57 -5.06 -14.81
C GLU A 27 18.58 -3.64 -14.19
N LEU A 28 17.57 -3.26 -13.41
CA LEU A 28 17.41 -1.90 -12.88
C LEU A 28 17.92 -1.71 -11.45
N CYS A 29 18.86 -2.57 -11.00
CA CYS A 29 19.49 -2.50 -9.68
C CYS A 29 20.97 -2.92 -9.75
N PRO A 30 21.87 -2.19 -9.05
CA PRO A 30 22.40 -2.79 -7.83
C PRO A 30 22.56 -1.80 -6.65
N PRO A 31 21.53 -1.65 -5.79
CA PRO A 31 21.65 -1.19 -4.42
C PRO A 31 21.55 -2.40 -3.46
N GLY A 32 22.47 -3.36 -3.60
CA GLY A 32 22.44 -4.67 -2.93
C GLY A 32 21.62 -5.72 -3.68
N THR A 33 21.92 -7.00 -3.43
CA THR A 33 21.11 -8.13 -3.92
C THR A 33 19.86 -8.23 -3.07
N LEU A 34 18.69 -7.91 -3.63
CA LEU A 34 17.41 -8.13 -2.96
C LEU A 34 17.22 -9.63 -2.72
N THR A 35 17.12 -10.02 -1.44
CA THR A 35 16.86 -11.40 -1.05
C THR A 35 15.35 -11.61 -0.86
N ALA A 36 14.92 -12.87 -0.74
CA ALA A 36 13.55 -13.19 -0.37
C ALA A 36 13.14 -12.70 1.03
N LEU A 37 14.09 -12.22 1.85
CA LEU A 37 13.85 -11.61 3.17
C LEU A 37 13.54 -10.10 3.07
N ASP A 38 13.89 -9.46 1.96
CA ASP A 38 13.66 -8.03 1.70
C ASP A 38 12.27 -7.75 1.08
N ALA A 39 11.52 -8.80 0.73
CA ALA A 39 10.21 -8.71 0.09
C ALA A 39 9.06 -8.95 1.09
N HIS A 40 8.19 -7.96 1.26
CA HIS A 40 6.97 -8.12 2.06
C HIS A 40 5.90 -8.91 1.30
N VAL A 41 5.10 -9.68 2.03
CA VAL A 41 4.10 -10.57 1.43
C VAL A 41 2.74 -9.87 1.33
N VAL A 42 2.23 -9.75 0.10
CA VAL A 42 0.86 -9.32 -0.19
C VAL A 42 0.00 -10.55 -0.52
N ALA A 43 -1.17 -10.67 0.09
CA ALA A 43 -2.12 -11.74 -0.19
C ALA A 43 -3.57 -11.23 -0.18
N ARG A 44 -4.42 -11.75 -1.06
CA ARG A 44 -5.84 -11.36 -1.11
C ARG A 44 -6.69 -12.14 -0.10
N TYR A 45 -7.44 -11.43 0.73
CA TYR A 45 -8.37 -12.01 1.70
C TYR A 45 -9.65 -12.56 1.04
N ASP A 46 -9.93 -12.20 -0.22
CA ASP A 46 -11.09 -12.66 -1.00
C ASP A 46 -10.75 -13.58 -2.19
N ASP A 47 -9.47 -13.82 -2.49
CA ASP A 47 -9.00 -14.71 -3.57
C ASP A 47 -8.61 -16.09 -3.02
N ALA A 48 -9.20 -17.17 -3.54
CA ALA A 48 -8.97 -18.52 -3.03
C ALA A 48 -7.53 -19.01 -3.26
N ALA A 49 -6.86 -18.53 -4.32
CA ALA A 49 -5.48 -18.93 -4.63
C ALA A 49 -4.46 -18.43 -3.59
N ASP A 50 -4.75 -17.32 -2.93
CA ASP A 50 -3.91 -16.75 -1.86
C ASP A 50 -4.22 -17.31 -0.46
N LEU A 51 -5.20 -18.22 -0.30
CA LEU A 51 -5.60 -18.74 1.01
C LEU A 51 -4.43 -19.28 1.86
N PRO A 52 -3.45 -20.03 1.33
CA PRO A 52 -2.28 -20.48 2.10
C PRO A 52 -1.35 -19.34 2.58
N ARG A 53 -1.40 -18.17 1.94
CA ARG A 53 -0.49 -17.04 2.19
C ARG A 53 -1.00 -16.04 3.21
N ARG A 54 -2.33 -15.99 3.43
CA ARG A 54 -2.97 -14.94 4.26
C ARG A 54 -2.50 -14.92 5.71
N GLU A 55 -1.99 -16.03 6.23
CA GLU A 55 -1.56 -16.15 7.62
C GLU A 55 -0.17 -15.53 7.87
N PHE A 56 0.68 -15.48 6.83
CA PHE A 56 2.02 -14.89 6.86
C PHE A 56 2.15 -13.65 5.95
N ALA A 57 1.05 -13.09 5.47
CA ALA A 57 1.05 -11.86 4.66
C ALA A 57 1.18 -10.61 5.54
N ASP A 58 2.13 -9.72 5.22
CA ASP A 58 2.22 -8.39 5.82
C ASP A 58 1.01 -7.52 5.47
N VAL A 59 0.52 -7.68 4.25
CA VAL A 59 -0.53 -6.87 3.63
C VAL A 59 -1.65 -7.76 3.13
N LEU A 60 -2.86 -7.59 3.67
CA LEU A 60 -4.06 -8.23 3.14
C LEU A 60 -4.86 -7.29 2.24
N THR A 61 -5.20 -7.72 1.04
CA THR A 61 -6.00 -6.91 0.11
C THR A 61 -7.30 -7.57 -0.28
N GLY A 62 -8.25 -6.80 -0.80
CA GLY A 62 -9.45 -7.35 -1.39
C GLY A 62 -10.06 -6.43 -2.43
N ARG A 63 -10.77 -7.04 -3.40
CA ARG A 63 -11.37 -6.38 -4.56
C ARG A 63 -12.89 -6.37 -4.53
N VAL A 64 -13.52 -7.22 -3.70
CA VAL A 64 -14.99 -7.31 -3.60
C VAL A 64 -15.57 -6.00 -3.05
N ARG A 65 -16.23 -5.23 -3.92
CA ARG A 65 -16.96 -4.00 -3.59
C ARG A 65 -18.23 -4.31 -2.80
N ARG A 66 -18.11 -4.35 -1.48
CA ARG A 66 -19.25 -4.33 -0.54
C ARG A 66 -19.66 -2.87 -0.24
N PRO A 67 -20.84 -2.61 0.35
CA PRO A 67 -21.26 -1.26 0.75
C PRO A 67 -20.19 -0.51 1.56
N SER A 68 -20.16 0.81 1.42
CA SER A 68 -19.12 1.69 1.99
C SER A 68 -19.23 1.88 3.50
N ARG A 69 -20.46 1.85 4.04
CA ARG A 69 -20.71 1.78 5.49
C ARG A 69 -20.12 0.47 6.04
N GLY A 70 -19.27 0.55 7.06
CA GLY A 70 -18.55 -0.59 7.63
C GLY A 70 -17.26 -0.99 6.92
N ALA A 71 -16.73 -0.22 5.95
CA ALA A 71 -15.47 -0.55 5.29
C ALA A 71 -14.27 -0.66 6.25
N HIS A 72 -14.18 0.23 7.25
CA HIS A 72 -13.20 0.15 8.34
C HIS A 72 -13.41 -1.14 9.15
N GLU A 73 -14.60 -1.31 9.76
CA GLU A 73 -14.96 -2.43 10.63
C GLU A 73 -14.68 -3.80 10.01
N ARG A 74 -14.97 -3.92 8.70
CA ARG A 74 -14.69 -5.09 7.86
C ARG A 74 -13.20 -5.39 7.76
N LEU A 75 -12.37 -4.39 7.49
CA LEU A 75 -10.92 -4.54 7.38
C LEU A 75 -10.27 -4.80 8.74
N SER A 76 -10.75 -4.15 9.81
CA SER A 76 -10.39 -4.48 11.20
C SER A 76 -10.78 -5.92 11.55
N GLY A 77 -11.91 -6.42 11.01
CA GLY A 77 -12.32 -7.82 11.12
C GLY A 77 -11.40 -8.80 10.40
N VAL A 78 -10.90 -8.43 9.21
CA VAL A 78 -9.87 -9.21 8.48
C VAL A 78 -8.58 -9.28 9.31
N LEU A 79 -8.13 -8.18 9.91
CA LEU A 79 -6.93 -8.16 10.76
C LEU A 79 -7.09 -8.91 12.10
N ARG A 80 -8.32 -8.99 12.64
CA ARG A 80 -8.61 -9.88 13.79
C ARG A 80 -8.58 -11.36 13.40
N ARG A 81 -8.93 -11.71 12.16
CA ARG A 81 -8.88 -13.10 11.66
C ARG A 81 -7.46 -13.57 11.36
N TYR A 82 -6.62 -12.69 10.81
CA TYR A 82 -5.25 -13.01 10.41
C TYR A 82 -4.28 -12.19 11.26
N PRO A 83 -3.76 -12.72 12.39
CA PRO A 83 -3.07 -11.92 13.39
C PRO A 83 -1.66 -11.44 12.98
N GLY A 84 -0.99 -12.09 12.03
CA GLY A 84 0.33 -11.69 11.54
C GLY A 84 0.36 -10.40 10.71
N CYS A 85 -0.76 -10.06 10.05
CA CYS A 85 -0.76 -9.01 9.02
C CYS A 85 -0.68 -7.60 9.62
N SER A 86 0.15 -6.72 9.06
CA SER A 86 0.29 -5.34 9.56
C SER A 86 -0.88 -4.44 9.18
N LEU A 87 -1.46 -4.62 7.98
CA LEU A 87 -2.58 -3.82 7.49
C LEU A 87 -3.47 -4.56 6.49
N ALA A 88 -4.71 -4.07 6.32
CA ALA A 88 -5.68 -4.59 5.38
C ALA A 88 -6.28 -3.47 4.50
N VAL A 89 -6.39 -3.70 3.19
CA VAL A 89 -6.85 -2.72 2.19
C VAL A 89 -8.03 -3.24 1.38
N GLY A 90 -9.02 -2.39 1.11
CA GLY A 90 -10.11 -2.74 0.19
C GLY A 90 -10.98 -1.55 -0.22
N PRO A 91 -11.88 -1.72 -1.21
CA PRO A 91 -12.71 -0.63 -1.73
C PRO A 91 -13.77 -0.15 -0.73
N SER A 92 -14.06 1.16 -0.79
CA SER A 92 -15.19 1.81 -0.13
C SER A 92 -15.82 2.84 -1.07
N GLY A 93 -16.69 2.33 -1.97
CA GLY A 93 -17.34 3.14 -3.01
C GLY A 93 -16.33 3.74 -3.98
N ASP A 94 -16.05 5.03 -3.80
CA ASP A 94 -15.28 5.89 -4.71
C ASP A 94 -13.80 6.07 -4.28
N HIS A 95 -13.42 5.43 -3.17
CA HIS A 95 -12.09 5.43 -2.55
C HIS A 95 -11.65 4.00 -2.24
N GLU A 96 -10.34 3.77 -2.09
CA GLU A 96 -9.82 2.62 -1.33
C GLU A 96 -9.61 3.04 0.14
N VAL A 97 -9.75 2.07 1.06
CA VAL A 97 -9.51 2.26 2.49
C VAL A 97 -8.47 1.24 2.93
N ALA A 98 -7.44 1.71 3.62
CA ALA A 98 -6.51 0.87 4.37
C ALA A 98 -6.80 1.02 5.87
N VAL A 99 -6.72 -0.07 6.63
CA VAL A 99 -6.74 -0.08 8.10
C VAL A 99 -5.48 -0.80 8.59
N LEU A 100 -4.82 -0.26 9.61
CA LEU A 100 -3.64 -0.83 10.23
C LEU A 100 -4.04 -1.64 11.49
N ARG A 101 -3.17 -2.55 11.95
CA ARG A 101 -3.40 -3.33 13.17
C ARG A 101 -3.63 -2.48 14.43
N GLY A 102 -3.06 -1.27 14.48
CA GLY A 102 -3.28 -0.29 15.55
C GLY A 102 -4.62 0.48 15.47
N GLY A 103 -5.52 0.17 14.53
CA GLY A 103 -6.81 0.83 14.36
C GLY A 103 -6.78 2.12 13.52
N ALA A 104 -5.60 2.70 13.27
CA ALA A 104 -5.45 3.81 12.32
C ALA A 104 -5.93 3.42 10.91
N SER A 105 -6.47 4.38 10.15
CA SER A 105 -6.94 4.14 8.78
C SER A 105 -6.64 5.28 7.82
N VAL A 106 -6.42 4.93 6.54
CA VAL A 106 -6.07 5.85 5.46
C VAL A 106 -7.06 5.68 4.32
N ARG A 107 -7.49 6.80 3.72
CA ARG A 107 -8.36 6.80 2.53
C ARG A 107 -7.59 7.34 1.33
N THR A 108 -7.70 6.66 0.21
CA THR A 108 -6.98 6.98 -1.02
C THR A 108 -7.95 7.14 -2.20
N ARG A 109 -7.50 7.84 -3.24
CA ARG A 109 -8.21 7.93 -4.52
C ARG A 109 -7.21 7.80 -5.68
N SER A 110 -7.38 6.76 -6.47
CA SER A 110 -6.51 6.43 -7.61
C SER A 110 -6.98 7.07 -8.93
N ALA A 111 -6.02 7.45 -9.78
CA ALA A 111 -6.25 7.92 -11.14
C ALA A 111 -5.18 7.34 -12.11
N PRO A 112 -5.54 6.57 -13.14
CA PRO A 112 -6.90 6.13 -13.50
C PRO A 112 -7.47 5.11 -12.51
N ARG A 113 -8.78 5.17 -12.24
CA ARG A 113 -9.51 4.29 -11.29
C ARG A 113 -9.52 2.79 -11.61
N ARG A 114 -9.01 2.42 -12.79
CA ARG A 114 -8.68 1.05 -13.19
C ARG A 114 -7.37 1.14 -13.93
N SER A 115 -6.46 0.19 -13.70
CA SER A 115 -5.28 0.05 -14.54
C SER A 115 -5.71 -0.22 -16.00
N ARG A 116 -4.95 0.28 -16.97
CA ARG A 116 -5.05 -0.18 -18.37
C ARG A 116 -4.35 -1.53 -18.59
N LEU A 117 -3.54 -1.98 -17.62
CA LEU A 117 -2.66 -3.15 -17.69
C LEU A 117 -3.25 -4.36 -16.94
N GLY A 118 -4.56 -4.60 -17.07
CA GLY A 118 -5.23 -5.78 -16.51
C GLY A 118 -5.90 -5.57 -15.13
N PRO A 119 -5.86 -6.57 -14.22
CA PRO A 119 -6.65 -6.58 -12.99
C PRO A 119 -6.29 -5.43 -12.03
N ASP A 120 -7.23 -5.07 -11.15
CA ASP A 120 -7.14 -3.86 -10.31
C ASP A 120 -6.03 -3.97 -9.24
N LEU A 121 -4.84 -3.43 -9.53
CA LEU A 121 -3.65 -3.49 -8.68
C LEU A 121 -3.62 -2.43 -7.57
N TRP A 122 -4.52 -1.43 -7.57
CA TRP A 122 -4.46 -0.32 -6.62
C TRP A 122 -4.46 -0.75 -5.14
N PRO A 123 -5.29 -1.71 -4.68
CA PRO A 123 -5.21 -2.21 -3.30
C PRO A 123 -3.83 -2.80 -2.94
N ASP A 124 -3.26 -3.57 -3.87
CA ASP A 124 -1.98 -4.28 -3.72
C ASP A 124 -0.83 -3.25 -3.62
N VAL A 125 -0.85 -2.20 -4.45
CA VAL A 125 0.12 -1.08 -4.42
C VAL A 125 -0.04 -0.20 -3.17
N HIS A 126 -1.28 0.13 -2.78
CA HIS A 126 -1.53 1.01 -1.62
C HIS A 126 -1.13 0.35 -0.31
N GLY A 127 -1.46 -0.94 -0.15
CA GLY A 127 -1.07 -1.69 1.02
C GLY A 127 0.45 -1.83 1.14
N SER A 128 1.12 -2.13 0.02
CA SER A 128 2.58 -2.18 -0.06
C SER A 128 3.24 -0.85 0.29
N PHE A 129 2.75 0.27 -0.28
CA PHE A 129 3.26 1.61 0.03
C PHE A 129 3.09 1.96 1.52
N LEU A 130 1.90 1.73 2.08
CA LEU A 130 1.62 2.03 3.49
C LEU A 130 2.42 1.14 4.44
N TYR A 131 2.66 -0.13 4.08
CA TYR A 131 3.52 -1.02 4.86
C TYR A 131 4.94 -0.48 4.94
N CYS A 132 5.57 -0.20 3.79
CA CYS A 132 6.92 0.36 3.74
C CYS A 132 7.03 1.74 4.42
N TRP A 133 5.96 2.54 4.40
CA TRP A 133 5.90 3.81 5.12
C TRP A 133 5.92 3.61 6.64
N THR A 134 5.12 2.68 7.17
CA THR A 134 5.03 2.44 8.61
C THR A 134 6.21 1.64 9.17
N THR A 135 6.72 0.62 8.47
CA THR A 135 7.89 -0.14 8.93
C THR A 135 9.16 0.71 8.96
N ALA A 136 9.31 1.65 8.03
CA ALA A 136 10.40 2.62 8.07
C ALA A 136 10.17 3.77 9.08
N GLY A 137 9.06 3.75 9.85
CA GLY A 137 8.83 4.62 11.00
C GLY A 137 8.24 6.00 10.68
N PHE A 138 7.57 6.17 9.55
CA PHE A 138 7.01 7.47 9.15
C PHE A 138 5.56 7.66 9.63
N PRO A 139 5.20 8.84 10.16
CA PRO A 139 3.89 9.06 10.76
C PRO A 139 2.81 9.18 9.67
N LEU A 140 1.62 8.62 9.91
CA LEU A 140 0.56 8.60 8.91
C LEU A 140 0.05 10.00 8.56
N ARG A 141 -0.05 10.92 9.52
CA ARG A 141 -0.44 12.33 9.27
C ARG A 141 0.37 13.05 8.19
N ASP A 142 1.62 12.66 7.92
CA ASP A 142 2.43 13.29 6.87
C ASP A 142 2.03 12.82 5.45
N LEU A 143 1.27 11.73 5.33
CA LEU A 143 0.76 11.19 4.06
C LEU A 143 -0.16 12.17 3.31
N VAL A 144 -0.91 13.03 4.02
CA VAL A 144 -1.81 14.01 3.38
C VAL A 144 -1.07 15.08 2.57
N ARG A 145 0.25 15.19 2.75
CA ARG A 145 1.15 16.06 1.98
C ARG A 145 1.88 15.31 0.85
N SER A 146 1.59 14.02 0.66
CA SER A 146 2.23 13.16 -0.33
C SER A 146 1.33 12.92 -1.55
N VAL A 147 1.96 12.77 -2.71
CA VAL A 147 1.33 12.22 -3.92
C VAL A 147 2.17 11.03 -4.34
N LEU A 148 1.57 9.83 -4.32
CA LEU A 148 2.22 8.62 -4.83
C LEU A 148 2.01 8.58 -6.34
N ILE A 149 3.12 8.56 -7.10
CA ILE A 149 3.12 8.33 -8.55
C ILE A 149 3.49 6.85 -8.76
N VAL A 150 2.71 6.15 -9.59
CA VAL A 150 2.88 4.72 -9.84
C VAL A 150 3.10 4.52 -11.34
N GLY A 151 4.07 3.69 -11.68
CA GLY A 151 4.53 3.52 -13.05
C GLY A 151 5.58 2.42 -13.20
N ARG A 152 5.94 2.09 -14.44
CA ARG A 152 7.09 1.23 -14.72
C ARG A 152 8.37 2.09 -14.66
N LEU A 153 9.34 1.69 -13.84
CA LEU A 153 10.71 2.16 -14.02
C LEU A 153 11.31 1.44 -15.23
N GLY A 154 11.96 2.19 -16.10
CA GLY A 154 12.73 1.69 -17.23
C GLY A 154 13.95 2.59 -17.48
N SER A 155 14.58 2.41 -18.62
CA SER A 155 15.68 3.24 -19.12
C SER A 155 15.26 4.02 -20.36
N PHE A 156 15.85 5.20 -20.57
CA PHE A 156 15.75 5.96 -21.82
C PHE A 156 17.15 6.43 -22.19
N GLY A 157 17.85 5.61 -22.97
CA GLY A 157 19.33 5.59 -22.95
C GLY A 157 19.84 5.29 -21.53
N ASP A 158 21.00 5.84 -21.17
CA ASP A 158 21.66 5.62 -19.87
C ASP A 158 20.96 6.27 -18.67
N ARG A 159 19.71 6.74 -18.82
CA ARG A 159 18.96 7.49 -17.80
C ARG A 159 17.74 6.71 -17.33
N PRO A 160 17.51 6.59 -16.00
CA PRO A 160 16.28 6.00 -15.48
C PRO A 160 15.07 6.87 -15.83
N HIS A 161 14.01 6.25 -16.33
CA HIS A 161 12.76 6.87 -16.75
C HIS A 161 11.57 6.21 -16.04
N LEU A 162 10.63 7.02 -15.52
CA LEU A 162 9.41 6.53 -14.88
C LEU A 162 8.21 6.75 -15.81
N GLU A 163 7.73 5.69 -16.45
CA GLU A 163 6.50 5.72 -17.22
C GLU A 163 5.29 5.71 -16.26
N ALA A 164 4.76 6.89 -15.94
CA ALA A 164 3.71 7.07 -14.94
C ALA A 164 2.33 6.53 -15.40
N THR A 165 2.03 5.28 -15.05
CA THR A 165 0.72 4.62 -15.26
C THR A 165 -0.42 5.29 -14.47
N GLY A 166 -0.13 5.94 -13.33
CA GLY A 166 -1.14 6.64 -12.55
C GLY A 166 -0.63 7.39 -11.32
N ARG A 167 -1.57 7.95 -10.55
CA ARG A 167 -1.33 8.73 -9.33
C ARG A 167 -2.36 8.37 -8.26
N VAL A 168 -1.95 8.48 -7.00
CA VAL A 168 -2.79 8.26 -5.82
C VAL A 168 -2.73 9.49 -4.93
N LEU A 169 -3.92 9.97 -4.54
CA LEU A 169 -4.08 11.04 -3.55
C LEU A 169 -4.59 10.44 -2.24
N VAL A 170 -3.97 10.83 -1.12
CA VAL A 170 -4.46 10.50 0.23
C VAL A 170 -5.52 11.54 0.60
N THR A 171 -6.78 11.12 0.73
CA THR A 171 -7.93 12.01 0.92
C THR A 171 -8.37 12.12 2.38
N ALA A 172 -7.96 11.18 3.24
CA ALA A 172 -8.06 11.29 4.69
C ALA A 172 -7.04 10.38 5.38
N VAL A 173 -6.61 10.79 6.57
CA VAL A 173 -5.91 9.96 7.55
C VAL A 173 -6.67 10.08 8.87
N ASP A 174 -6.88 8.95 9.51
CA ASP A 174 -7.37 8.82 10.86
C ASP A 174 -6.28 8.06 11.64
N ASP A 175 -5.57 8.74 12.54
CA ASP A 175 -4.46 8.15 13.30
C ASP A 175 -4.95 7.09 14.33
N GLY A 176 -6.26 6.81 14.41
CA GLY A 176 -6.80 5.73 15.25
C GLY A 176 -6.72 6.00 16.75
N ALA A 177 -6.58 7.28 17.13
CA ALA A 177 -6.45 7.72 18.51
C ALA A 177 -7.65 7.24 19.33
N ALA A 178 -7.42 6.21 20.15
CA ALA A 178 -8.48 5.51 20.84
C ALA A 178 -9.26 6.48 21.75
N THR A 179 -10.58 6.49 21.58
CA THR A 179 -11.50 7.02 22.59
C THR A 179 -11.48 6.09 23.80
N TRP A 180 -10.40 6.19 24.59
CA TRP A 180 -10.39 5.76 25.98
C TRP A 180 -11.49 6.54 26.69
N ARG A 181 -12.67 5.94 26.80
CA ARG A 181 -13.65 6.36 27.79
C ARG A 181 -12.99 6.15 29.14
N ALA A 182 -12.62 7.24 29.81
CA ALA A 182 -12.39 7.17 31.24
C ALA A 182 -13.68 6.63 31.86
N ALA A 183 -13.59 5.48 32.51
CA ALA A 183 -14.64 5.02 33.40
C ALA A 183 -14.59 5.90 34.66
N SER A 184 -15.75 6.35 35.10
CA SER A 184 -15.98 7.14 36.31
C SER A 184 -17.39 6.82 36.81
#